data_AF-A0A6B1F592-F1
#
_entry.id   AF-A0A6B1F592-F1
#
_cell.length_a   1.000
_cell.length_b   1.000
_cell.length_c   1.000
_cell.angle_alpha   90.00
_cell.angle_beta   90.00
_cell.angle_gamma   90.00
#
_symmetry.space_group_name_H-M   'P 1'
#
loop_
_entity.id
_entity.type
_entity.pdbx_description
1 polymer ?
#
loop_
_entity_poly.entity_id
_entity_poly.type
_entity_poly.pdbx_seq_one_letter_code
_entity_poly.pdbx_strand_id
1 'polypeptide(L)'
;MSGKRPEQAVMTSDTDLSRTEETKMVIEQMVDGLNDHRIEDIGEYFADDFRWMGNYGCGIKNGLREFQENWQKPFQAAFSEKVCVDEARLFMGEWGAAFGRQEAIHSGEFMGVKPTGKKVEIRYMDFWKVENKKIVDNWVMVDFPFVLKQLGVDIYEGEGWEEFDNGNKIPPTPKTGGELD
;
A
#
# COMPACT_ATOMS: atom_id res chain seq x y z
N MET A 1 13.87 -5.90 -33.82
CA MET A 1 15.10 -5.90 -32.99
C MET A 1 14.79 -6.56 -31.66
N SER A 2 15.46 -7.66 -31.33
CA SER A 2 15.39 -8.23 -29.98
C SER A 2 16.21 -7.34 -29.06
N GLY A 3 15.55 -6.41 -28.36
CA GLY A 3 16.17 -5.68 -27.27
C GLY A 3 16.59 -6.67 -26.17
N LYS A 4 17.77 -6.46 -25.58
CA LYS A 4 18.16 -7.23 -24.39
C LYS A 4 17.07 -7.03 -23.33
N ARG A 5 16.57 -8.14 -22.76
CA ARG A 5 15.59 -8.10 -21.68
C ARG A 5 16.19 -7.30 -20.50
N PRO A 6 15.39 -6.46 -19.82
CA PRO A 6 15.87 -5.76 -18.64
C PRO A 6 16.22 -6.74 -17.52
N GLU A 7 17.22 -6.39 -16.72
CA GLU A 7 17.56 -7.10 -15.49
C GLU A 7 16.35 -7.06 -14.52
N GLN A 8 16.13 -8.17 -13.80
CA GLN A 8 14.96 -8.36 -12.93
C GLN A 8 15.41 -8.52 -11.48
N ALA A 9 14.58 -8.06 -10.53
CA ALA A 9 14.76 -8.30 -9.10
C ALA A 9 16.08 -7.78 -8.49
N VAL A 10 16.64 -6.68 -9.02
CA VAL A 10 17.90 -6.07 -8.56
C VAL A 10 17.87 -5.70 -7.07
N MET A 11 16.74 -5.26 -6.54
CA MET A 11 16.63 -4.88 -5.12
C MET A 11 16.77 -6.05 -4.14
N THR A 12 16.63 -7.29 -4.64
CA THR A 12 16.70 -8.51 -3.84
C THR A 12 17.84 -9.43 -4.26
N SER A 13 18.74 -9.00 -5.15
CA SER A 13 19.81 -9.85 -5.70
C SER A 13 20.80 -10.33 -4.63
N ASP A 14 21.05 -9.49 -3.64
CA ASP A 14 22.07 -9.69 -2.60
C ASP A 14 21.47 -9.75 -1.17
N THR A 15 20.18 -10.07 -1.07
CA THR A 15 19.46 -10.17 0.21
C THR A 15 20.15 -11.14 1.18
N ASP A 16 20.46 -10.68 2.40
CA ASP A 16 20.98 -11.53 3.48
C ASP A 16 19.84 -12.35 4.11
N LEU A 17 19.71 -13.62 3.69
CA LEU A 17 18.67 -14.54 4.19
C LEU A 17 18.76 -14.80 5.70
N SER A 18 19.91 -14.59 6.33
CA SER A 18 20.06 -14.77 7.78
C SER A 18 19.28 -13.72 8.60
N ARG A 19 18.82 -12.63 7.95
CA ARG A 19 18.05 -11.54 8.59
C ARG A 19 16.56 -11.82 8.73
N THR A 20 16.05 -12.91 8.16
CA THR A 20 14.61 -13.19 8.06
C THR A 20 13.87 -13.04 9.40
N GLU A 21 14.41 -13.63 10.49
CA GLU A 21 13.77 -13.54 11.82
C GLU A 21 13.85 -12.12 12.43
N GLU A 22 14.95 -11.39 12.20
CA GLU A 22 15.08 -10.01 12.66
C GLU A 22 14.06 -9.10 11.96
N THR A 23 13.95 -9.22 10.63
CA THR A 23 12.95 -8.51 9.82
C THR A 23 11.54 -8.82 10.29
N LYS A 24 11.22 -10.11 10.48
CA LYS A 24 9.93 -10.55 11.00
C LYS A 24 9.61 -9.89 12.34
N MET A 25 10.54 -9.94 13.29
CA MET A 25 10.34 -9.34 14.61
C MET A 25 10.05 -7.84 14.54
N VAL A 26 10.80 -7.09 13.71
CA VAL A 26 10.59 -5.64 13.54
C VAL A 26 9.20 -5.34 12.98
N ILE A 27 8.77 -6.06 11.94
CA ILE A 27 7.47 -5.84 11.29
C ILE A 27 6.30 -6.28 12.20
N GLU A 28 6.41 -7.40 12.89
CA GLU A 28 5.36 -7.86 13.81
C GLU A 28 5.15 -6.85 14.96
N GLN A 29 6.24 -6.36 15.58
CA GLN A 29 6.14 -5.34 16.63
C GLN A 29 5.56 -4.02 16.11
N MET A 30 5.92 -3.63 14.88
CA MET A 30 5.38 -2.44 14.25
C MET A 30 3.86 -2.54 14.03
N VAL A 31 3.37 -3.68 13.51
CA VAL A 31 1.93 -3.86 13.29
C VAL A 31 1.15 -3.95 14.62
N ASP A 32 1.71 -4.60 15.64
CA ASP A 32 1.09 -4.60 16.97
C ASP A 32 1.01 -3.16 17.53
N GLY A 33 2.08 -2.36 17.38
CA GLY A 33 2.07 -0.95 17.75
C GLY A 33 1.01 -0.11 17.01
N LEU A 34 0.76 -0.40 15.74
CA LEU A 34 -0.30 0.23 14.95
C LEU A 34 -1.71 -0.08 15.48
N ASN A 35 -1.98 -1.36 15.79
CA ASN A 35 -3.28 -1.79 16.30
C ASN A 35 -3.55 -1.32 17.74
N ASP A 36 -2.51 -1.17 18.55
CA ASP A 36 -2.61 -0.63 19.92
C ASP A 36 -2.76 0.90 19.96
N HIS A 37 -2.87 1.57 18.80
CA HIS A 37 -2.95 3.03 18.68
C HIS A 37 -1.81 3.79 19.36
N ARG A 38 -0.59 3.22 19.40
CA ARG A 38 0.61 3.90 19.91
C ARG A 38 1.12 4.91 18.87
N ILE A 39 0.50 6.09 18.83
CA ILE A 39 0.76 7.12 17.82
C ILE A 39 2.17 7.74 17.98
N GLU A 40 2.66 7.90 19.21
CA GLU A 40 3.96 8.51 19.49
C GLU A 40 5.14 7.54 19.23
N ASP A 41 4.91 6.22 19.30
CA ASP A 41 5.97 5.21 19.25
C ASP A 41 6.22 4.64 17.85
N ILE A 42 5.41 4.96 16.83
CA ILE A 42 5.61 4.35 15.51
C ILE A 42 6.99 4.66 14.92
N GLY A 43 7.54 5.84 15.23
CA GLY A 43 8.90 6.24 14.83
C GLY A 43 9.99 5.30 15.35
N GLU A 44 9.73 4.51 16.39
CA GLU A 44 10.67 3.51 16.90
C GLU A 44 10.97 2.41 15.89
N TYR A 45 10.09 2.17 14.91
CA TYR A 45 10.28 1.11 13.91
C TYR A 45 10.87 1.62 12.59
N PHE A 46 10.84 2.92 12.32
CA PHE A 46 11.29 3.51 11.05
C PHE A 46 12.61 4.25 11.23
N ALA A 47 13.44 4.24 10.18
CA ALA A 47 14.58 5.15 10.09
C ALA A 47 14.08 6.59 9.85
N ASP A 48 14.78 7.60 10.35
CA ASP A 48 14.31 9.00 10.22
C ASP A 48 14.22 9.45 8.76
N ASP A 49 15.08 8.90 7.90
CA ASP A 49 15.20 9.17 6.47
C ASP A 49 14.58 8.10 5.57
N PHE A 50 13.78 7.18 6.14
CA PHE A 50 13.15 6.11 5.37
C PHE A 50 12.28 6.66 4.24
N ARG A 51 12.14 5.88 3.16
CA ARG A 51 11.24 6.23 2.07
C ARG A 51 9.90 5.52 2.21
N TRP A 52 8.82 6.27 2.07
CA TRP A 52 7.47 5.72 1.89
C TRP A 52 7.00 5.99 0.46
N MET A 53 6.86 4.93 -0.33
CA MET A 53 6.51 4.96 -1.76
C MET A 53 5.08 4.43 -1.95
N GLY A 54 4.11 5.33 -1.92
CA GLY A 54 2.71 5.00 -2.21
C GLY A 54 2.39 4.95 -3.70
N ASN A 55 1.30 4.30 -4.06
CA ASN A 55 0.73 4.35 -5.40
C ASN A 55 0.31 5.77 -5.83
N TYR A 56 -0.01 5.93 -7.11
CA TYR A 56 -0.58 7.18 -7.62
C TYR A 56 -1.81 7.61 -6.80
N GLY A 57 -1.85 8.88 -6.40
CA GLY A 57 -2.83 9.41 -5.45
C GLY A 57 -2.33 9.43 -4.00
N CYS A 58 -1.54 8.45 -3.57
CA CYS A 58 -0.87 8.44 -2.27
C CYS A 58 0.42 9.27 -2.28
N GLY A 59 1.21 9.19 -3.36
CA GLY A 59 2.47 9.91 -3.51
C GLY A 59 3.61 9.36 -2.63
N ILE A 60 4.71 10.12 -2.56
CA ILE A 60 5.97 9.70 -1.91
C ILE A 60 6.24 10.57 -0.69
N LYS A 61 6.69 9.97 0.41
CA LYS A 61 7.10 10.68 1.64
C LYS A 61 8.57 10.39 1.90
N ASN A 62 9.35 11.43 2.12
CA ASN A 62 10.79 11.34 2.35
C ASN A 62 11.07 11.58 3.84
N GLY A 63 11.25 10.49 4.57
CA GLY A 63 11.50 10.50 6.00
C GLY A 63 10.25 10.50 6.87
N LEU A 64 10.47 10.23 8.16
CA LEU A 64 9.43 10.02 9.15
C LEU A 64 8.51 11.22 9.33
N ARG A 65 9.07 12.43 9.31
CA ARG A 65 8.28 13.65 9.47
C ARG A 65 7.27 13.84 8.34
N GLU A 66 7.68 13.64 7.08
CA GLU A 66 6.74 13.76 5.94
C GLU A 66 5.68 12.67 5.98
N PHE A 67 6.06 11.45 6.39
CA PHE A 67 5.10 10.35 6.57
C PHE A 67 4.05 10.68 7.64
N GLN A 68 4.47 11.18 8.81
CA GLN A 68 3.55 11.52 9.88
C GLN A 68 2.61 12.68 9.49
N GLU A 69 3.16 13.78 8.96
CA GLU A 69 2.37 14.97 8.64
C GLU A 69 1.47 14.80 7.40
N ASN A 70 1.95 14.10 6.37
CA ASN A 70 1.28 14.07 5.07
C ASN A 70 0.60 12.73 4.75
N TRP A 71 0.72 11.74 5.63
CA TRP A 71 0.02 10.46 5.50
C TRP A 71 -0.70 10.08 6.79
N GLN A 72 0.02 9.88 7.90
CA GLN A 72 -0.55 9.35 9.13
C GLN A 72 -1.66 10.25 9.70
N LYS A 73 -1.37 11.55 9.91
CA LYS A 73 -2.34 12.49 10.48
C LYS A 73 -3.55 12.72 9.54
N PRO A 74 -3.39 12.99 8.23
CA PRO A 74 -4.54 13.13 7.33
C PRO A 74 -5.39 11.86 7.25
N PHE A 75 -4.76 10.68 7.20
CA PHE A 75 -5.48 9.41 7.17
C PHE A 75 -6.24 9.14 8.48
N GLN A 76 -5.68 9.55 9.63
CA GLN A 76 -6.39 9.54 10.92
C GLN A 76 -7.54 10.53 10.98
N ALA A 77 -7.39 11.70 10.36
CA ALA A 77 -8.47 12.68 10.29
C ALA A 77 -9.64 12.19 9.41
N ALA A 78 -9.35 11.47 8.32
CA ALA A 78 -10.36 10.91 7.41
C ALA A 78 -11.06 9.65 7.97
N PHE A 79 -10.33 8.82 8.73
CA PHE A 79 -10.78 7.48 9.13
C PHE A 79 -10.53 7.20 10.62
N SER A 80 -11.61 6.97 11.38
CA SER A 80 -11.61 6.62 12.80
C SER A 80 -11.99 5.15 13.04
N GLU A 81 -11.85 4.68 14.29
CA GLU A 81 -12.19 3.31 14.71
C GLU A 81 -11.52 2.24 13.84
N LYS A 82 -10.24 2.44 13.56
CA LYS A 82 -9.47 1.60 12.64
C LYS A 82 -9.11 0.28 13.28
N VAL A 83 -9.36 -0.81 12.56
CA VAL A 83 -8.86 -2.15 12.88
C VAL A 83 -8.05 -2.64 11.68
N CYS A 84 -6.79 -3.00 11.91
CA CYS A 84 -5.90 -3.51 10.86
C CYS A 84 -5.88 -5.03 10.90
N VAL A 85 -6.15 -5.66 9.75
CA VAL A 85 -6.08 -7.10 9.56
C VAL A 85 -5.12 -7.36 8.40
N ASP A 86 -4.04 -8.06 8.69
CA ASP A 86 -3.20 -8.66 7.64
C ASP A 86 -3.73 -10.04 7.30
N GLU A 87 -4.13 -10.24 6.05
CA GLU A 87 -4.56 -11.54 5.52
C GLU A 87 -3.38 -12.50 5.39
N ALA A 88 -2.20 -11.97 5.07
CA ALA A 88 -0.96 -12.72 5.05
C ALA A 88 0.26 -11.83 5.28
N ARG A 89 1.33 -12.44 5.80
CA ARG A 89 2.67 -11.86 5.89
C ARG A 89 3.70 -12.84 5.35
N LEU A 90 4.70 -12.32 4.64
CA LEU A 90 5.80 -13.06 4.04
C LEU A 90 7.12 -12.39 4.40
N PHE A 91 8.19 -13.16 4.60
CA PHE A 91 9.50 -12.65 4.99
C PHE A 91 10.61 -13.36 4.22
N MET A 92 11.62 -12.61 3.77
CA MET A 92 12.81 -13.12 3.08
C MET A 92 14.00 -12.20 3.32
N GLY A 93 14.92 -12.62 4.19
CA GLY A 93 16.08 -11.83 4.58
C GLY A 93 15.67 -10.47 5.14
N GLU A 94 16.13 -9.39 4.52
CA GLU A 94 15.83 -8.00 4.90
C GLU A 94 14.44 -7.52 4.46
N TRP A 95 13.71 -8.34 3.70
CA TRP A 95 12.43 -7.96 3.11
C TRP A 95 11.25 -8.60 3.84
N GLY A 96 10.22 -7.79 4.09
CA GLY A 96 8.91 -8.23 4.54
C GLY A 96 7.84 -7.79 3.57
N ALA A 97 6.75 -8.54 3.48
CA ALA A 97 5.57 -8.13 2.71
C ALA A 97 4.30 -8.54 3.44
N ALA A 98 3.25 -7.74 3.31
CA ALA A 98 1.92 -8.07 3.76
C ALA A 98 0.89 -7.59 2.75
N PHE A 99 -0.28 -8.22 2.77
CA PHE A 99 -1.46 -7.63 2.17
C PHE A 99 -2.62 -7.85 3.11
N GLY A 100 -3.55 -6.91 3.06
CA GLY A 100 -4.76 -7.05 3.81
C GLY A 100 -5.67 -5.85 3.75
N ARG A 101 -6.31 -5.55 4.88
CA ARG A 101 -7.32 -4.50 4.95
C ARG A 101 -7.39 -3.81 6.30
N GLN A 102 -7.77 -2.54 6.25
CA GLN A 102 -8.27 -1.83 7.42
C GLN A 102 -9.78 -1.71 7.35
N GLU A 103 -10.45 -1.99 8.45
CA GLU A 103 -11.84 -1.59 8.66
C GLU A 103 -11.86 -0.26 9.41
N ALA A 104 -12.59 0.72 8.90
CA ALA A 104 -12.64 2.04 9.52
C ALA A 104 -13.98 2.75 9.28
N ILE A 105 -14.30 3.75 10.11
CA ILE A 105 -15.41 4.67 9.87
C ILE A 105 -14.90 5.89 9.11
N HIS A 106 -15.54 6.23 7.98
CA HIS A 106 -15.29 7.46 7.23
C HIS A 106 -15.89 8.66 7.97
N SER A 107 -15.10 9.22 8.88
CA SER A 107 -15.50 10.25 9.85
C SER A 107 -14.98 11.64 9.52
N GLY A 108 -14.00 11.76 8.63
CA GLY A 108 -13.53 13.03 8.08
C GLY A 108 -13.73 13.14 6.58
N GLU A 109 -13.25 14.24 5.99
CA GLU A 109 -13.22 14.40 4.55
C GLU A 109 -12.08 13.56 3.93
N PHE A 110 -12.39 12.85 2.85
CA PHE A 110 -11.41 12.03 2.12
C PHE A 110 -11.52 12.30 0.62
N MET A 111 -10.44 12.80 0.02
CA MET A 111 -10.36 13.07 -1.43
C MET A 111 -11.54 13.90 -1.98
N GLY A 112 -11.99 14.91 -1.23
CA GLY A 112 -13.12 15.78 -1.59
C GLY A 112 -14.50 15.20 -1.27
N VAL A 113 -14.57 13.98 -0.72
CA VAL A 113 -15.82 13.37 -0.25
C VAL A 113 -16.03 13.71 1.22
N LYS A 114 -17.14 14.38 1.53
CA LYS A 114 -17.55 14.70 2.90
C LYS A 114 -17.74 13.44 3.75
N PRO A 115 -17.54 13.51 5.08
CA PRO A 115 -17.70 12.36 5.96
C PRO A 115 -19.09 11.75 5.81
N THR A 116 -19.13 10.44 5.56
CA THR A 116 -20.37 9.69 5.31
C THR A 116 -20.85 8.91 6.53
N GLY A 117 -19.98 8.71 7.53
CA GLY A 117 -20.24 7.85 8.68
C GLY A 117 -20.32 6.36 8.35
N LYS A 118 -20.05 5.97 7.09
CA LYS A 118 -20.05 4.56 6.68
C LYS A 118 -18.81 3.86 7.21
N LYS A 119 -18.97 2.59 7.57
CA LYS A 119 -17.85 1.66 7.69
C LYS A 119 -17.35 1.32 6.28
N VAL A 120 -16.04 1.42 6.09
CA VAL A 120 -15.36 1.10 4.83
C VAL A 120 -14.24 0.11 5.07
N GLU A 121 -13.95 -0.67 4.03
CA GLU A 121 -12.76 -1.49 3.93
C GLU A 121 -11.70 -0.78 3.08
N ILE A 122 -10.48 -0.70 3.59
CA ILE A 122 -9.33 -0.06 2.94
C ILE A 122 -8.28 -1.14 2.69
N ARG A 123 -8.26 -1.68 1.48
CA ARG A 123 -7.33 -2.75 1.09
C ARG A 123 -5.94 -2.20 0.82
N TYR A 124 -4.92 -2.94 1.23
CA TYR A 124 -3.53 -2.56 1.03
C TYR A 124 -2.61 -3.73 0.68
N MET A 125 -1.47 -3.37 0.11
CA MET A 125 -0.27 -4.21 0.04
C MET A 125 0.90 -3.38 0.52
N ASP A 126 1.75 -3.99 1.32
CA ASP A 126 2.96 -3.39 1.86
C ASP A 126 4.16 -4.28 1.59
N PHE A 127 5.27 -3.65 1.21
CA PHE A 127 6.59 -4.27 1.18
C PHE A 127 7.54 -3.39 1.97
N TRP A 128 8.27 -3.98 2.91
CA TRP A 128 9.23 -3.29 3.75
C TRP A 128 10.64 -3.82 3.49
N LYS A 129 11.63 -2.94 3.56
CA LYS A 129 13.03 -3.30 3.74
C LYS A 129 13.47 -2.89 5.14
N VAL A 130 14.06 -3.84 5.87
CA VAL A 130 14.58 -3.63 7.22
C VAL A 130 16.11 -3.70 7.19
N GLU A 131 16.75 -2.67 7.72
CA GLU A 131 18.19 -2.60 7.94
C GLU A 131 18.44 -2.03 9.34
N ASN A 132 19.45 -2.55 10.04
CA ASN A 132 19.80 -2.08 11.40
C ASN A 132 18.59 -2.01 12.35
N LYS A 133 17.69 -2.99 12.26
CA LYS A 133 16.44 -3.10 13.05
C LYS A 133 15.42 -1.97 12.82
N LYS A 134 15.52 -1.28 11.69
CA LYS A 134 14.62 -0.20 11.29
C LYS A 134 14.12 -0.40 9.87
N ILE A 135 12.89 0.00 9.60
CA ILE A 135 12.35 0.09 8.25
C ILE A 135 13.02 1.27 7.55
N VAL A 136 13.71 0.99 6.43
CA VAL A 136 14.43 1.99 5.63
C VAL A 136 13.74 2.29 4.29
N ASP A 137 12.89 1.38 3.82
CA ASP A 137 12.10 1.56 2.59
C ASP A 137 10.74 0.85 2.75
N ASN A 138 9.68 1.46 2.24
CA ASN A 138 8.32 0.91 2.30
C ASN A 138 7.56 1.22 1.01
N TRP A 139 7.24 0.17 0.25
CA TRP A 139 6.43 0.25 -0.97
C TRP A 139 5.00 -0.12 -0.64
N VAL A 140 4.07 0.77 -0.96
CA VAL A 140 2.68 0.65 -0.51
C VAL A 140 1.71 0.84 -1.66
N MET A 141 0.75 -0.07 -1.74
CA MET A 141 -0.45 0.09 -2.56
C MET A 141 -1.63 0.24 -1.62
N VAL A 142 -2.41 1.31 -1.79
CA VAL A 142 -3.69 1.50 -1.11
C VAL A 142 -4.78 1.64 -2.15
N ASP A 143 -5.82 0.84 -2.02
CA ASP A 143 -6.91 0.76 -2.99
C ASP A 143 -7.93 1.90 -2.80
N PHE A 144 -7.49 3.12 -3.05
CA PHE A 144 -8.35 4.31 -3.05
C PHE A 144 -9.55 4.22 -3.98
N PRO A 145 -9.45 3.64 -5.20
CA PRO A 145 -10.62 3.40 -6.04
C PRO A 145 -11.71 2.58 -5.32
N PHE A 146 -11.34 1.52 -4.62
CA PHE A 146 -12.30 0.72 -3.85
C PHE A 146 -12.92 1.48 -2.68
N VAL A 147 -12.14 2.33 -1.99
CA VAL A 147 -12.67 3.20 -0.93
C VAL A 147 -13.67 4.20 -1.52
N LEU A 148 -13.31 4.91 -2.59
CA LEU A 148 -14.18 5.88 -3.25
C LEU A 148 -15.48 5.25 -3.74
N LYS A 149 -15.42 4.03 -4.31
CA LYS A 149 -16.60 3.27 -4.72
C LYS A 149 -17.56 3.02 -3.56
N GLN A 150 -17.07 2.62 -2.39
CA GLN A 150 -17.90 2.43 -1.17
C GLN A 150 -18.53 3.76 -0.69
N LEU A 151 -17.83 4.86 -0.93
CA LEU A 151 -18.30 6.22 -0.63
C LEU A 151 -19.24 6.79 -1.71
N GLY A 152 -19.48 6.07 -2.80
CA GLY A 152 -20.40 6.46 -3.87
C GLY A 152 -19.77 7.28 -4.99
N VAL A 153 -18.44 7.27 -5.11
CA VAL A 153 -17.70 7.91 -6.19
C VAL A 153 -17.09 6.84 -7.08
N ASP A 154 -17.45 6.84 -8.36
CA ASP A 154 -16.80 6.02 -9.37
C ASP A 154 -15.67 6.82 -10.04
N ILE A 155 -14.43 6.54 -9.65
CA ILE A 155 -13.24 7.23 -10.18
C ILE A 155 -12.89 6.82 -11.61
N TYR A 156 -13.45 5.72 -12.09
CA TYR A 156 -13.24 5.22 -13.45
C TYR A 156 -14.33 5.67 -14.41
N GLU A 157 -15.38 6.37 -13.94
CA GLU A 157 -16.46 6.90 -14.77
C GLU A 157 -17.14 5.83 -15.65
N GLY A 158 -17.35 4.61 -15.11
CA GLY A 158 -17.91 3.47 -15.84
C GLY A 158 -16.91 2.74 -16.75
N GLU A 159 -15.63 3.10 -16.70
CA GLU A 159 -14.53 2.46 -17.45
C GLU A 159 -13.66 1.55 -16.57
N GLY A 160 -14.17 1.12 -15.42
CA GLY A 160 -13.53 0.12 -14.56
C GLY A 160 -13.33 -1.21 -15.32
N TRP A 161 -12.24 -1.91 -15.03
CA TRP A 161 -11.91 -3.15 -15.75
C TRP A 161 -12.93 -4.26 -15.47
N GLU A 162 -13.61 -4.19 -14.33
CA GLU A 162 -14.69 -5.09 -13.93
C GLU A 162 -15.88 -5.06 -14.89
N GLU A 163 -16.03 -4.04 -15.74
CA GLU A 163 -17.07 -4.03 -16.77
C GLU A 163 -16.90 -5.17 -17.78
N PHE A 164 -15.67 -5.61 -18.02
CA PHE A 164 -15.40 -6.82 -18.79
C PHE A 164 -15.75 -8.08 -18.00
N ASP A 165 -15.37 -8.14 -16.72
CA ASP A 165 -15.61 -9.30 -15.86
C ASP A 165 -17.12 -9.53 -15.61
N ASN A 166 -17.89 -8.44 -15.52
CA ASN A 166 -19.34 -8.46 -15.32
C ASN A 166 -20.12 -8.72 -16.61
N GLY A 167 -19.46 -8.72 -17.77
CA GLY A 167 -20.09 -8.92 -19.08
C GLY A 167 -20.83 -7.69 -19.63
N ASN A 168 -20.61 -6.50 -19.06
CA ASN A 168 -21.16 -5.24 -19.55
C ASN A 168 -20.42 -4.74 -20.81
N LYS A 169 -19.14 -5.10 -20.94
CA LYS A 169 -18.27 -4.79 -22.09
C LYS A 169 -17.59 -6.05 -22.61
N ILE A 170 -17.21 -6.04 -23.89
CA ILE A 170 -16.48 -7.15 -24.53
C ILE A 170 -14.97 -6.88 -24.43
N PRO A 171 -14.17 -7.75 -23.79
CA PRO A 171 -12.73 -7.57 -23.69
C PRO A 171 -12.07 -7.50 -25.08
N PRO A 172 -11.20 -6.51 -25.36
CA PRO A 172 -10.51 -6.43 -26.63
C PRO A 172 -9.49 -7.58 -26.78
N THR A 173 -9.36 -8.13 -27.99
CA THR A 173 -8.30 -9.10 -28.31
C THR A 173 -7.12 -8.38 -28.95
N PRO A 174 -5.86 -8.69 -28.57
CA PRO A 174 -4.70 -8.14 -29.26
C PRO A 174 -4.73 -8.45 -30.76
N LYS A 175 -4.43 -7.46 -31.61
CA LYS A 175 -4.28 -7.69 -33.05
C LYS A 175 -3.10 -8.64 -33.26
N THR A 176 -3.37 -9.86 -33.72
CA THR A 176 -2.32 -10.75 -34.23
C THR A 176 -1.78 -10.13 -35.51
N GLY A 177 -0.50 -9.75 -35.50
CA GLY A 177 0.25 -9.05 -36.57
C GLY A 177 -0.46 -8.94 -37.92
N GLY A 178 -1.11 -7.80 -38.15
CA GLY A 178 -1.38 -7.30 -39.49
C GLY A 178 -0.21 -6.43 -39.92
N GLU A 179 0.25 -6.62 -41.15
CA GLU A 179 1.31 -5.87 -41.80
C GLU A 179 1.21 -4.36 -41.51
N LEU A 180 2.37 -3.78 -41.23
CA LEU A 180 2.55 -2.33 -41.28
C LEU A 180 2.26 -1.92 -42.73
N ASP A 181 1.11 -1.30 -42.98
CA ASP A 181 0.94 -0.41 -44.14
C ASP A 181 1.79 0.86 -43.96
#